data_AF-A0A4U3CGY6-F1
#
_entry.id   AF-A0A4U3CGY6-F1
#
_cell.length_a   1.000
_cell.length_b   1.000
_cell.length_c   1.000
_cell.angle_alpha   90.00
_cell.angle_beta   90.00
_cell.angle_gamma   90.00
#
_symmetry.space_group_name_H-M   'P 1'
#
loop_
_entity.id
_entity.type
_entity.pdbx_description
1 polymer ?
#
loop_
_entity_poly.entity_id
_entity_poly.type
_entity_poly.pdbx_seq_one_letter_code
_entity_poly.pdbx_strand_id
1 'polypeptide(L)'
;MAYCGPRGIPLSVFLGRVVGPGDPAWLRSDRDAAVEWAAHEARRCGSCGTHPDDWADNRHAHHAHLSDQCPGCLQKHRRTEAVGKDGLPPGVHVILPRGPAAACPRCKPRD
;
A
#
# COMPACT_ATOMS: atom_id res chain seq x y z
N MET A 1 15.96 5.62 2.63
CA MET A 1 15.22 6.88 2.81
C MET A 1 13.87 6.75 3.55
N ALA A 2 13.30 5.55 3.70
CA ALA A 2 11.98 5.36 4.32
C ALA A 2 11.75 6.04 5.69
N TYR A 3 12.78 6.13 6.53
CA TYR A 3 12.66 6.80 7.84
C TYR A 3 12.98 8.30 7.77
N CYS A 4 14.14 8.66 7.21
CA CYS A 4 14.68 10.02 7.20
C CYS A 4 14.00 10.97 6.20
N GLY A 5 13.61 10.47 5.02
CA GLY A 5 13.00 11.26 3.95
C GLY A 5 11.72 11.99 4.39
N PRO A 6 10.69 11.28 4.91
CA PRO A 6 9.46 11.91 5.39
C PRO A 6 9.65 12.91 6.54
N ARG A 7 10.80 12.86 7.22
CA ARG A 7 11.12 13.73 8.36
C ARG A 7 12.02 14.91 7.99
N GLY A 8 12.36 15.06 6.70
CA GLY A 8 13.25 16.12 6.22
C GLY A 8 14.67 16.00 6.77
N ILE A 9 15.10 14.79 7.16
CA ILE A 9 16.45 14.55 7.66
C ILE A 9 17.35 14.21 6.45
N PRO A 10 18.44 14.96 6.20
CA PRO A 10 19.38 14.63 5.13
C PRO A 10 19.94 13.21 5.30
N LEU A 11 20.11 12.47 4.20
CA LEU A 11 20.59 11.08 4.26
C LEU A 11 21.97 10.99 4.94
N SER A 12 22.88 11.88 4.56
CA SER A 12 24.23 11.96 5.13
C SER A 12 24.20 12.16 6.64
N VAL A 13 23.34 13.05 7.14
CA VAL A 13 23.16 13.32 8.57
C VAL A 13 22.55 12.11 9.28
N PHE A 14 21.53 11.48 8.69
CA PHE A 14 20.96 10.24 9.22
C PHE A 14 22.01 9.12 9.32
N LEU A 15 22.97 9.08 8.40
CA LEU A 15 24.09 8.14 8.39
C LEU A 15 25.28 8.59 9.27
N GLY A 16 25.16 9.69 10.01
CA GLY A 16 26.14 10.11 11.01
C GLY A 16 27.04 11.28 10.59
N ARG A 17 26.82 11.94 9.46
CA ARG A 17 27.52 13.20 9.14
C ARG A 17 27.12 14.28 10.15
N VAL A 18 28.12 14.88 10.78
CA VAL A 18 27.95 16.07 11.63
C VAL A 18 28.06 17.32 10.76
N VAL A 19 27.14 18.27 10.92
CA VAL A 19 27.14 19.54 10.20
C VAL A 19 27.87 20.58 11.05
N GLY A 20 29.03 21.05 10.58
CA GLY A 20 29.80 22.10 11.23
C GLY A 20 29.34 23.51 10.86
N PRO A 21 29.84 24.55 11.56
CA PRO A 21 29.61 25.93 11.18
C PRO A 21 30.08 26.21 9.75
N GLY A 22 29.19 26.74 8.90
CA GLY A 22 29.48 27.03 7.49
C GLY A 22 29.27 25.85 6.54
N ASP A 23 29.03 24.64 7.06
CA ASP A 23 28.72 23.49 6.21
C ASP A 23 27.26 23.55 5.70
N PRO A 24 27.01 23.09 4.47
CA PRO A 24 25.65 22.96 3.96
C PRO A 24 24.88 21.88 4.72
N ALA A 25 23.66 22.20 5.16
CA ALA A 25 22.77 21.25 5.82
C ALA A 25 22.42 20.07 4.91
N TRP A 26 22.21 20.32 3.61
CA TRP A 26 21.94 19.30 2.60
C TRP A 26 23.07 19.25 1.57
N LEU A 27 23.68 18.08 1.43
CA LEU A 27 24.54 17.79 0.30
C LEU A 27 23.71 17.56 -0.96
N ARG A 28 24.36 17.63 -2.12
CA ARG A 28 23.73 17.29 -3.39
C ARG A 28 23.19 15.85 -3.37
N SER A 29 23.98 14.90 -2.89
CA SER A 29 23.59 13.49 -2.73
C SER A 29 22.38 13.30 -1.82
N ASP A 30 22.19 14.14 -0.81
CA ASP A 30 21.03 14.07 0.08
C ASP A 30 19.75 14.42 -0.68
N ARG A 31 19.82 15.47 -1.52
CA ARG A 31 18.70 15.90 -2.35
C ARG A 31 18.37 14.88 -3.41
N ASP A 32 19.40 14.35 -4.08
CA ASP A 32 19.24 13.33 -5.12
C ASP A 32 18.54 12.09 -4.52
N ALA A 33 19.01 11.60 -3.36
CA ALA A 33 18.39 10.47 -2.67
C ALA A 33 16.95 10.76 -2.22
N ALA A 34 16.64 12.00 -1.81
CA ALA A 34 15.28 12.38 -1.43
C ALA A 34 14.33 12.41 -2.63
N VAL A 35 14.78 12.93 -3.77
CA VAL A 35 14.01 12.94 -5.02
C VAL A 35 13.78 11.53 -5.53
N GLU A 36 14.83 10.70 -5.56
CA GLU A 36 14.73 9.29 -5.96
C GLU A 36 13.77 8.51 -5.06
N TRP A 37 13.85 8.72 -3.74
CA TRP A 37 12.93 8.11 -2.81
C TRP A 37 11.48 8.55 -3.04
N ALA A 38 11.22 9.83 -3.29
CA ALA A 38 9.87 10.32 -3.59
C ALA A 38 9.34 9.72 -4.91
N ALA A 39 10.18 9.63 -5.94
CA ALA A 39 9.84 9.00 -7.20
C ALA A 39 9.56 7.50 -7.05
N HIS A 40 10.34 6.79 -6.24
CA HIS A 40 10.08 5.40 -5.88
C HIS A 40 8.75 5.28 -5.14
N GLU A 41 8.53 6.08 -4.08
CA GLU A 41 7.31 6.04 -3.27
C GLU A 41 6.03 6.35 -4.08
N ALA A 42 6.11 7.25 -5.06
CA ALA A 42 5.02 7.54 -5.98
C ALA A 42 4.60 6.37 -6.87
N ARG A 43 5.49 5.38 -7.07
CA ARG A 43 5.18 4.14 -7.81
C ARG A 43 4.48 3.09 -6.94
N ARG A 44 4.31 3.33 -5.64
CA ARG A 44 3.63 2.40 -4.72
C ARG A 44 2.19 2.18 -5.18
N CYS A 45 1.76 0.93 -5.27
CA CYS A 45 0.36 0.62 -5.56
C CYS A 45 -0.56 1.16 -4.46
N GLY A 46 -1.54 2.00 -4.83
CA GLY A 46 -2.51 2.55 -3.87
C GLY A 46 -3.46 1.52 -3.24
N SER A 47 -3.52 0.29 -3.76
CA SER A 47 -4.40 -0.77 -3.23
C SER A 47 -3.67 -1.76 -2.31
N CYS A 48 -2.53 -2.32 -2.75
CA CYS A 48 -1.79 -3.31 -1.96
C CYS A 48 -0.53 -2.75 -1.28
N GLY A 49 -0.13 -1.53 -1.61
CA GLY A 49 1.03 -0.87 -0.99
C GLY A 49 2.38 -1.41 -1.46
N THR A 50 2.45 -2.28 -2.46
CA THR A 50 3.73 -2.85 -2.93
C THR A 50 4.37 -1.98 -4.02
N HIS A 51 5.70 -1.99 -4.10
CA HIS A 51 6.44 -1.33 -5.18
C HIS A 51 6.60 -2.25 -6.38
N PRO A 52 6.53 -1.75 -7.64
CA PRO A 52 6.74 -2.58 -8.83
C PRO A 52 8.08 -3.32 -8.84
N ASP A 53 9.12 -2.69 -8.30
CA ASP A 53 10.48 -3.23 -8.24
C ASP A 53 10.56 -4.44 -7.29
N ASP A 54 9.65 -4.57 -6.31
CA ASP A 54 9.57 -5.74 -5.41
C ASP A 54 9.19 -7.04 -6.17
N TRP A 55 8.69 -6.90 -7.41
CA TRP A 55 8.21 -8.00 -8.26
C TRP A 55 9.14 -8.32 -9.43
N ALA A 56 9.96 -7.36 -9.89
CA ALA A 56 10.69 -7.47 -11.14
C ALA A 56 11.70 -8.63 -11.16
N ASP A 57 12.39 -8.88 -10.05
CA ASP A 57 13.47 -9.89 -9.94
C ASP A 57 13.26 -10.91 -8.81
N ASN A 58 12.08 -10.94 -8.19
CA ASN A 58 11.82 -11.76 -7.01
C ASN A 58 11.16 -13.11 -7.39
N ARG A 59 11.93 -14.21 -7.25
CA ARG A 59 11.46 -15.61 -7.47
C ARG A 59 10.30 -16.06 -6.58
N HIS A 60 10.00 -15.31 -5.52
CA HIS A 60 8.86 -15.53 -4.62
C HIS A 60 7.77 -14.48 -4.80
N ALA A 61 7.87 -13.62 -5.81
CA ALA A 61 6.82 -12.70 -6.19
C ALA A 61 5.60 -13.48 -6.69
N HIS A 62 4.42 -13.11 -6.19
CA HIS A 62 3.15 -13.68 -6.63
C HIS A 62 2.75 -13.10 -8.00
N HIS A 63 3.19 -13.72 -9.10
CA HIS A 63 2.66 -13.35 -10.42
C HIS A 63 1.16 -13.71 -10.46
N ALA A 64 0.29 -12.72 -10.63
CA ALA A 64 -1.14 -12.95 -10.81
C ALA A 64 -1.38 -13.51 -12.22
N HIS A 65 -1.19 -14.83 -12.38
CA HIS A 65 -1.88 -15.54 -13.46
C HIS A 65 -3.39 -15.42 -13.21
N LEU A 66 -4.16 -15.15 -14.27
CA LEU A 66 -5.61 -15.38 -14.30
C LEU A 66 -5.88 -16.90 -14.28
N SER A 67 -5.48 -17.57 -13.21
CA SER A 67 -5.79 -18.97 -12.94
C SER A 67 -5.86 -19.14 -11.43
N ASP A 68 -6.96 -18.65 -10.87
CA ASP A 68 -7.71 -19.19 -9.73
C ASP A 68 -8.59 -18.08 -9.17
N GLN A 69 -9.91 -18.30 -9.22
CA GLN A 69 -10.87 -17.33 -8.69
C GLN A 69 -10.68 -17.24 -7.17
N CYS A 70 -10.14 -16.11 -6.69
CA CYS A 70 -10.07 -15.84 -5.26
C CYS A 70 -11.50 -15.84 -4.67
N PRO A 71 -11.83 -16.73 -3.70
CA PRO A 71 -13.16 -16.80 -3.11
C PRO A 71 -13.60 -15.47 -2.49
N GLY A 72 -12.68 -14.69 -1.93
CA GLY A 72 -12.98 -13.36 -1.37
C GLY A 72 -13.37 -12.34 -2.44
N CYS A 73 -12.61 -12.26 -3.53
CA CYS A 73 -12.93 -11.38 -4.67
C CYS A 73 -14.25 -11.79 -5.34
N LEU A 74 -14.49 -13.10 -5.47
CA LEU A 74 -15.74 -13.65 -5.98
C LEU A 74 -16.93 -13.28 -5.08
N GLN A 75 -16.79 -13.39 -3.75
CA GLN A 75 -17.85 -13.01 -2.81
C GLN A 75 -18.12 -11.50 -2.81
N LYS A 76 -17.07 -10.68 -2.91
CA LYS A 76 -17.21 -9.23 -3.03
C LYS A 76 -17.93 -8.85 -4.33
N HIS A 77 -17.56 -9.48 -5.44
CA HIS A 77 -18.22 -9.28 -6.74
C HIS A 77 -19.69 -9.70 -6.68
N ARG A 78 -19.98 -10.92 -6.20
CA ARG A 78 -21.36 -11.42 -6.00
C ARG A 78 -22.20 -10.49 -5.12
N ARG A 79 -21.62 -9.94 -4.05
CA ARG A 79 -22.38 -9.05 -3.14
C ARG A 79 -22.64 -7.69 -3.78
N THR A 80 -21.71 -7.18 -4.58
CA THR A 80 -21.93 -5.95 -5.36
C THR A 80 -22.99 -6.19 -6.44
N GLU A 81 -22.96 -7.33 -7.14
CA GLU A 81 -23.96 -7.68 -8.15
C GLU A 81 -25.34 -7.96 -7.56
N ALA A 82 -25.43 -8.63 -6.41
CA ALA A 82 -26.70 -8.96 -5.74
C ALA A 82 -27.52 -7.72 -5.33
N VAL A 83 -26.86 -6.56 -5.23
CA VAL A 83 -27.51 -5.28 -4.94
C VAL A 83 -28.18 -4.68 -6.19
N GLY A 84 -27.89 -5.23 -7.38
CA GLY A 84 -28.60 -4.92 -8.62
C GLY A 84 -28.38 -3.49 -9.11
N LYS A 85 -29.29 -3.04 -9.99
CA LYS A 85 -29.25 -1.71 -10.64
C LYS A 85 -29.48 -0.54 -9.67
N ASP A 86 -30.13 -0.80 -8.53
CA ASP A 86 -30.43 0.23 -7.54
C ASP A 86 -29.18 0.66 -6.75
N GLY A 87 -28.09 -0.11 -6.85
CA GLY A 87 -26.82 0.21 -6.23
C GLY A 87 -26.86 0.14 -4.70
N LEU A 88 -25.70 0.23 -4.08
CA LEU A 88 -25.64 0.37 -2.62
C LEU A 88 -26.20 1.75 -2.23
N PRO A 89 -26.94 1.87 -1.12
CA PRO A 89 -27.31 3.17 -0.60
C PRO A 89 -26.07 4.08 -0.46
N PRO A 90 -26.21 5.40 -0.67
CA PRO A 90 -25.09 6.33 -0.52
C PRO A 90 -24.37 6.12 0.82
N GLY A 91 -23.04 5.94 0.76
CA GLY A 91 -22.19 5.70 1.93
C GLY A 91 -22.02 4.22 2.33
N VAL A 92 -22.67 3.27 1.65
CA VAL A 92 -22.52 1.84 1.94
C VAL A 92 -21.52 1.18 0.98
N HIS A 93 -20.62 0.36 1.52
CA HIS A 93 -19.61 -0.37 0.74
C HIS A 93 -19.48 -1.82 1.24
N VAL A 94 -19.20 -2.76 0.32
CA VAL A 94 -18.93 -4.16 0.66
C VAL A 94 -17.51 -4.29 1.20
N ILE A 95 -17.39 -4.74 2.45
CA ILE A 95 -16.12 -5.06 3.09
C ILE A 95 -15.98 -6.56 3.30
N LEU A 96 -14.73 -7.05 3.32
CA LEU A 96 -14.40 -8.40 3.75
C LEU A 96 -13.79 -8.31 5.15
N PRO A 97 -14.54 -8.63 6.21
CA PRO A 97 -14.00 -8.60 7.57
C PRO A 97 -12.97 -9.73 7.76
N ARG A 98 -12.05 -9.53 8.70
CA ARG A 98 -11.07 -10.55 9.10
C ARG A 98 -11.75 -11.60 10.00
N GLY A 99 -11.39 -12.87 9.81
CA GLY A 99 -11.89 -13.99 10.62
C GLY A 99 -13.11 -14.71 10.02
N PRO A 100 -13.51 -15.86 10.59
CA PRO A 100 -14.63 -16.65 10.09
C PRO A 100 -15.96 -15.92 10.30
N ALA A 101 -16.93 -16.12 9.39
CA ALA A 101 -18.26 -15.50 9.49
C ALA A 101 -18.97 -15.82 10.81
N ALA A 102 -18.75 -17.02 11.37
CA ALA A 102 -19.27 -17.43 12.67
C ALA A 102 -18.77 -16.56 13.85
N ALA A 103 -17.61 -15.91 13.70
CA ALA A 103 -17.04 -14.99 14.70
C ALA A 103 -17.34 -13.51 14.39
N CYS A 104 -18.03 -13.21 13.29
CA CYS A 104 -18.33 -11.85 12.88
C CYS A 104 -19.65 -11.37 13.52
N PRO A 105 -19.62 -10.37 14.42
CA PRO A 105 -20.82 -9.90 15.13
C PRO A 105 -21.87 -9.26 14.21
N ARG A 106 -21.47 -8.87 13.00
CA ARG A 106 -22.33 -8.29 11.95
C ARG A 106 -22.84 -9.31 10.93
N CYS A 107 -22.34 -10.55 10.98
CA CYS A 107 -22.63 -11.58 9.98
C CYS A 107 -23.71 -12.56 10.43
N LYS A 108 -24.50 -12.21 11.46
CA LYS A 108 -25.64 -13.04 11.89
C LYS A 108 -26.55 -13.38 10.69
N PRO A 109 -27.11 -14.60 10.63
CA PRO A 109 -28.11 -14.91 9.63
C PRO A 109 -29.23 -13.87 9.78
N ARG A 110 -29.55 -13.17 8.68
CA ARG A 110 -30.85 -12.51 8.58
C ARG A 110 -31.85 -13.65 8.42
N ASP A 111 -32.82 -13.72 9.31
CA ASP A 111 -34.02 -14.55 9.14
C ASP A 111 -34.70 -14.23 7.80
#